data_AF-A0A960EHJ2-F1
#
_entry.id   AF-A0A960EHJ2-F1
#
_cell.length_a   1.000
_cell.length_b   1.000
_cell.length_c   1.000
_cell.angle_alpha   90.00
_cell.angle_beta   90.00
_cell.angle_gamma   90.00
#
_symmetry.space_group_name_H-M   'P 1'
#
loop_
_entity.id
_entity.type
_entity.pdbx_description
1 polymer ?
#
loop_
_entity_poly.entity_id
_entity_poly.type
_entity_poly.pdbx_seq_one_letter_code
_entity_poly.pdbx_strand_id
1 'polypeptide(L)'
;ILQVANWVFLAGEGSYQDLFQETGGARSPLEHYWSLAIEEQFYWVWPPTFAALAVLARRRGWPLVRVLAVPTVAFVALGPAIAAAWGPDAAYWATPARIGEILTGATAAALVADRGSPAWTRRATPAALVAVLAACVAFPTVGGPAYGGWLPALSTVTAVLLLGLQHPGPVRRALSVRPLVALGAISYGVYLFHWPIFVVVDEARLGTGGAVLFAVRVALTLAVAIASYRLVEQPVRRLRTAPRPTLIAGLGLTAACVALVAVVPRTGTTIDTAGDDAAGAAIRTDDPVGPLTVA
;
A
#
# COMPACT_ATOMS: atom_id res chain seq x y z
N ILE A 1 -16.21 -6.86 -8.67
CA ILE A 1 -16.46 -6.24 -7.33
C ILE A 1 -15.36 -5.22 -7.15
N LEU A 2 -15.68 -3.93 -7.07
CA LEU A 2 -14.67 -2.92 -6.70
C LEU A 2 -14.34 -3.17 -5.23
N GLN A 3 -13.11 -3.58 -4.92
CA GLN A 3 -12.67 -3.67 -3.54
C GLN A 3 -12.70 -2.28 -2.94
N VAL A 4 -13.51 -2.08 -1.91
CA VAL A 4 -13.69 -0.81 -1.19
C VAL A 4 -13.11 -0.88 0.23
N ALA A 5 -12.28 -1.89 0.52
CA ALA A 5 -11.72 -2.13 1.85
C ALA A 5 -11.02 -0.88 2.41
N ASN A 6 -10.27 -0.15 1.58
CA ASN A 6 -9.63 1.10 1.97
C ASN A 6 -10.64 2.17 2.43
N TRP A 7 -11.80 2.27 1.78
CA TRP A 7 -12.84 3.21 2.17
C TRP A 7 -13.60 2.77 3.43
N VAL A 8 -13.76 1.45 3.63
CA VAL A 8 -14.34 0.89 4.86
C VAL A 8 -13.43 1.19 6.05
N PHE A 9 -12.11 1.03 5.89
CA PHE A 9 -11.15 1.39 6.95
C PHE A 9 -11.17 2.89 7.23
N LEU A 10 -11.18 3.73 6.19
CA LEU A 10 -11.23 5.19 6.36
C LEU A 10 -12.51 5.70 7.03
N ALA A 11 -13.64 5.04 6.82
CA ALA A 11 -14.90 5.39 7.46
C ALA A 11 -15.09 4.73 8.84
N GLY A 12 -14.21 3.78 9.21
CA GLY A 12 -14.25 3.09 10.49
C GLY A 12 -13.62 3.90 11.63
N GLU A 13 -13.62 3.32 12.82
CA GLU A 13 -13.10 3.96 14.03
C GLU A 13 -11.60 3.70 14.29
N GLY A 14 -10.98 2.80 13.52
CA GLY A 14 -9.55 2.47 13.66
C GLY A 14 -8.62 3.44 12.94
N SER A 15 -7.38 3.55 13.40
CA SER A 15 -6.34 4.37 12.75
C SER A 15 -5.29 3.50 12.05
N TYR A 16 -4.70 4.01 10.97
CA TYR A 16 -3.56 3.35 10.32
C TYR A 16 -2.34 3.26 11.26
N GLN A 17 -2.24 4.14 12.25
CA GLN A 17 -1.17 4.13 13.25
C GLN A 17 -1.23 2.92 14.20
N ASP A 18 -2.42 2.35 14.41
CA ASP A 18 -2.64 1.21 15.30
C ASP A 18 -1.90 -0.05 14.81
N LEU A 19 -1.55 -0.11 13.52
CA LEU A 19 -0.69 -1.15 12.94
C LEU A 19 0.70 -1.20 13.58
N PHE A 20 1.22 -0.04 14.00
CA PHE A 20 2.59 0.12 14.48
C PHE A 20 2.69 0.25 16.00
N GLN A 21 1.57 0.46 16.69
CA GLN A 21 1.49 0.54 18.15
C GLN A 21 1.30 -0.88 18.72
N GLU A 22 2.24 -1.39 19.52
CA GLU A 22 2.27 -2.75 20.14
C GLU A 22 1.15 -3.06 21.14
N THR A 23 -0.02 -2.45 21.02
CA THR A 23 -1.08 -2.56 22.02
C THR A 23 -2.11 -3.60 21.61
N GLY A 24 -1.91 -4.85 22.06
CA GLY A 24 -2.91 -5.80 22.60
C GLY A 24 -4.27 -6.05 21.92
N GLY A 25 -4.60 -5.43 20.79
CA GLY A 25 -5.80 -5.68 20.02
C GLY A 25 -5.55 -6.75 18.96
N ALA A 26 -6.54 -7.57 18.68
CA ALA A 26 -6.49 -8.54 17.59
C ALA A 26 -6.42 -7.82 16.24
N ARG A 27 -5.20 -7.44 15.82
CA ARG A 27 -4.96 -6.84 14.50
C ARG A 27 -5.47 -7.78 13.43
N SER A 28 -6.29 -7.28 12.52
CA SER A 28 -6.79 -8.10 11.43
C SER A 28 -5.63 -8.48 10.50
N PRO A 29 -5.45 -9.77 10.18
CA PRO A 29 -4.45 -10.22 9.21
C PRO A 29 -4.65 -9.64 7.79
N LEU A 30 -5.75 -8.93 7.55
CA LEU A 30 -6.11 -8.37 6.26
C LEU A 30 -5.98 -6.83 6.21
N GLU A 31 -5.50 -6.19 7.26
CA GLU A 31 -5.41 -4.72 7.32
C GLU A 31 -4.54 -4.14 6.20
N HIS A 32 -3.43 -4.77 5.83
CA HIS A 32 -2.57 -4.30 4.73
C HIS A 32 -3.23 -4.38 3.35
N TYR A 33 -4.39 -5.02 3.18
CA TYR A 33 -5.07 -5.08 1.88
C TYR A 33 -5.64 -3.74 1.41
N TRP A 34 -5.59 -2.67 2.23
CA TRP A 34 -6.02 -1.32 1.84
C TRP A 34 -5.32 -0.84 0.56
N SER A 35 -4.02 -1.09 0.40
CA SER A 35 -3.30 -0.64 -0.79
C SER A 35 -3.66 -1.49 -2.01
N LEU A 36 -3.92 -2.79 -1.82
CA LEU A 36 -4.38 -3.69 -2.88
C LEU A 36 -5.77 -3.28 -3.38
N ALA A 37 -6.66 -2.82 -2.50
CA ALA A 37 -7.95 -2.27 -2.90
C ALA A 37 -7.80 -1.04 -3.83
N ILE A 38 -6.84 -0.15 -3.53
CA ILE A 38 -6.52 1.00 -4.38
C ILE A 38 -5.95 0.53 -5.73
N GLU A 39 -5.05 -0.45 -5.74
CA GLU A 39 -4.51 -1.03 -6.98
C GLU A 39 -5.61 -1.67 -7.85
N GLU A 40 -6.53 -2.42 -7.25
CA GLU A 40 -7.65 -3.02 -7.97
C GLU A 40 -8.61 -1.97 -8.55
N GLN A 41 -8.93 -0.92 -7.79
CA GLN A 41 -9.69 0.23 -8.30
C GLN A 41 -8.99 0.85 -9.51
N PHE A 42 -7.67 1.03 -9.42
CA PHE A 42 -6.87 1.52 -10.53
C PHE A 42 -6.96 0.58 -11.75
N TYR A 43 -6.87 -0.74 -11.60
CA TYR A 43 -6.95 -1.65 -12.74
C TYR A 43 -8.30 -1.63 -13.47
N TRP A 44 -9.38 -1.31 -12.78
CA TRP A 44 -10.69 -1.12 -13.43
C TRP A 44 -10.82 0.23 -14.13
N VAL A 45 -10.34 1.30 -13.49
CA VAL A 45 -10.50 2.68 -13.99
C VAL A 45 -9.45 3.03 -15.05
N TRP A 46 -8.23 2.51 -14.92
CA TRP A 46 -7.09 2.91 -15.72
C TRP A 46 -7.22 2.56 -17.21
N PRO A 47 -7.62 1.35 -17.64
CA PRO A 47 -7.73 1.06 -19.07
C PRO A 47 -8.65 2.03 -19.84
N PRO A 48 -9.89 2.32 -19.40
CA PRO A 48 -10.73 3.29 -20.09
C PRO A 48 -10.19 4.72 -19.97
N THR A 49 -9.67 5.13 -18.80
CA THR A 49 -9.07 6.46 -18.62
C THR A 49 -7.86 6.66 -19.53
N PHE A 50 -6.94 5.70 -19.58
CA PHE A 50 -5.78 5.72 -20.46
C PHE A 50 -6.19 5.77 -21.92
N ALA A 51 -7.16 4.97 -22.35
CA ALA A 51 -7.69 5.00 -23.71
C ALA A 51 -8.26 6.39 -24.07
N ALA A 52 -9.05 6.99 -23.17
CA ALA A 52 -9.59 8.33 -23.37
C ALA A 52 -8.49 9.39 -23.47
N LEU A 53 -7.50 9.35 -22.58
CA LEU A 53 -6.35 10.28 -22.59
C LEU A 53 -5.48 10.09 -23.83
N ALA A 54 -5.26 8.86 -24.29
CA ALA A 54 -4.54 8.57 -25.52
C ALA A 54 -5.30 9.02 -26.78
N VAL A 55 -6.62 8.87 -26.81
CA VAL A 55 -7.47 9.43 -27.88
C VAL A 55 -7.42 10.96 -27.87
N LEU A 56 -7.51 11.59 -26.71
CA LEU A 56 -7.41 13.04 -26.56
C LEU A 56 -6.04 13.54 -27.03
N ALA A 57 -4.95 12.91 -26.60
CA ALA A 57 -3.59 13.24 -27.01
C ALA A 57 -3.46 13.19 -28.54
N ARG A 58 -3.92 12.10 -29.17
CA ARG A 58 -3.93 11.96 -30.63
C ARG A 58 -4.77 13.03 -31.33
N ARG A 59 -6.01 13.28 -30.88
CA ARG A 59 -6.91 14.27 -31.48
C ARG A 59 -6.38 15.70 -31.40
N ARG A 60 -5.63 16.03 -30.34
CA ARG A 60 -5.03 17.35 -30.13
C ARG A 60 -3.60 17.45 -30.69
N GLY A 61 -3.03 16.37 -31.21
CA GLY A 61 -1.63 16.32 -31.64
C GLY A 61 -0.64 16.50 -30.49
N TRP A 62 -1.05 16.20 -29.25
CA TRP A 62 -0.20 16.35 -28.06
C TRP A 62 0.54 15.04 -27.75
N PRO A 63 1.76 15.11 -27.22
CA PRO A 63 2.44 13.92 -26.73
C PRO A 63 1.70 13.39 -25.49
N LEU A 64 1.56 12.06 -25.36
CA LEU A 64 0.83 11.42 -24.27
C LEU A 64 1.32 11.85 -22.88
N VAL A 65 2.64 11.99 -22.71
CA VAL A 65 3.24 12.48 -21.46
C VAL A 65 2.67 13.83 -21.01
N ARG A 66 2.32 14.74 -21.93
CA ARG A 66 1.72 16.04 -21.59
C ARG A 66 0.34 15.87 -20.99
N VAL A 67 -0.45 14.96 -21.54
CA VAL A 67 -1.82 14.68 -21.07
C VAL A 67 -1.81 13.97 -19.72
N LEU A 68 -0.80 13.13 -19.45
CA LEU A 68 -0.63 12.44 -18.16
C LEU A 68 0.02 13.32 -17.08
N ALA A 69 0.90 14.25 -17.46
CA ALA A 69 1.60 15.10 -16.51
C ALA A 69 0.65 16.01 -15.72
N VAL A 70 -0.40 16.53 -16.35
CA VAL A 70 -1.38 17.41 -15.70
C VAL A 70 -2.09 16.73 -14.51
N PRO A 71 -2.78 15.58 -14.68
CA PRO A 71 -3.40 14.89 -13.56
C PRO A 71 -2.34 14.37 -12.57
N THR A 72 -1.15 13.96 -13.02
CA THR A 72 -0.06 13.54 -12.11
C THR A 72 0.30 14.66 -11.14
N VAL A 73 0.60 15.86 -11.64
CA VAL A 73 0.95 17.01 -10.80
C VAL A 73 -0.21 17.37 -9.87
N ALA A 74 -1.45 17.36 -10.38
CA ALA A 74 -2.63 17.65 -9.59
C ALA A 74 -2.78 16.67 -8.40
N PHE A 75 -2.70 15.36 -8.63
CA PHE A 75 -2.87 14.36 -7.56
C PHE A 75 -1.67 14.27 -6.62
N VAL A 76 -0.44 14.52 -7.10
CA VAL A 76 0.73 14.64 -6.23
C VAL A 76 0.58 15.83 -5.27
N ALA A 77 0.07 16.97 -5.76
CA ALA A 77 -0.18 18.16 -4.94
C ALA A 77 -1.42 18.00 -4.03
N LEU A 78 -2.37 17.16 -4.42
CA LEU A 78 -3.62 16.95 -3.67
C LEU A 78 -3.43 16.09 -2.42
N GLY A 79 -2.42 15.21 -2.38
CA GLY A 79 -2.14 14.33 -1.24
C GLY A 79 -2.09 15.06 0.11
N PRO A 80 -1.27 16.12 0.26
CA PRO A 80 -1.22 16.90 1.50
C PRO A 80 -2.52 17.64 1.82
N ALA A 81 -3.24 18.12 0.80
CA ALA A 81 -4.53 18.79 0.99
C ALA A 81 -5.61 17.82 1.50
N ILE A 82 -5.62 16.58 1.02
CA ILE A 82 -6.52 15.52 1.52
C ILE A 82 -6.17 15.16 2.95
N ALA A 83 -4.89 14.96 3.26
CA ALA A 83 -4.46 14.66 4.63
C ALA A 83 -4.84 15.78 5.60
N ALA A 84 -4.71 17.04 5.18
CA ALA A 84 -5.11 18.19 5.98
C ALA A 84 -6.63 18.30 6.18
N ALA A 85 -7.43 17.95 5.16
CA ALA A 85 -8.88 18.09 5.21
C ALA A 85 -9.58 16.89 5.88
N TRP A 86 -9.08 15.68 5.67
CA TRP A 86 -9.74 14.42 6.06
C TRP A 86 -8.97 13.65 7.15
N GLY A 87 -7.86 14.22 7.62
CA GLY A 87 -7.03 13.63 8.68
C GLY A 87 -5.88 12.75 8.16
N PRO A 88 -4.95 12.38 9.05
CA PRO A 88 -3.71 11.68 8.69
C PRO A 88 -3.93 10.28 8.12
N ASP A 89 -5.02 9.59 8.49
CA ASP A 89 -5.35 8.27 7.95
C ASP A 89 -5.80 8.34 6.49
N ALA A 90 -6.41 9.45 6.07
CA ALA A 90 -6.75 9.71 4.68
C ALA A 90 -5.50 9.78 3.79
N ALA A 91 -4.33 10.13 4.34
CA ALA A 91 -3.08 10.06 3.61
C ALA A 91 -2.81 8.63 3.12
N TYR A 92 -3.21 7.58 3.84
CA TYR A 92 -3.03 6.18 3.46
C TYR A 92 -4.25 5.61 2.74
N TRP A 93 -5.43 5.71 3.36
CA TRP A 93 -6.60 4.98 2.89
C TRP A 93 -7.40 5.67 1.79
N ALA A 94 -7.26 6.99 1.61
CA ALA A 94 -7.97 7.68 0.54
C ALA A 94 -7.30 7.43 -0.83
N THR A 95 -8.00 6.78 -1.75
CA THR A 95 -7.58 6.61 -3.15
C THR A 95 -7.07 7.91 -3.79
N PRO A 96 -7.75 9.09 -3.67
CA PRO A 96 -7.26 10.31 -4.30
C PRO A 96 -5.96 10.84 -3.68
N ALA A 97 -5.60 10.46 -2.44
CA ALA A 97 -4.31 10.80 -1.83
C ALA A 97 -3.16 9.92 -2.35
N ARG A 98 -3.46 8.79 -3.00
CA ARG A 98 -2.47 7.78 -3.45
C ARG A 98 -2.31 7.67 -4.94
N ILE A 99 -3.34 7.99 -5.72
CA ILE A 99 -3.32 7.82 -7.18
C ILE A 99 -2.19 8.61 -7.87
N GLY A 100 -1.68 9.68 -7.24
CA GLY A 100 -0.50 10.41 -7.70
C GLY A 100 0.76 9.55 -7.86
N GLU A 101 0.93 8.51 -7.03
CA GLU A 101 2.06 7.57 -7.09
C GLU A 101 2.01 6.73 -8.38
N ILE A 102 0.82 6.21 -8.68
CA ILE A 102 0.59 5.40 -9.89
C ILE A 102 0.68 6.26 -11.15
N LEU A 103 0.09 7.46 -11.12
CA LEU A 103 0.15 8.42 -12.23
C LEU A 103 1.58 8.89 -12.51
N THR A 104 2.40 9.04 -11.46
CA THR A 104 3.83 9.32 -11.59
C THR A 104 4.54 8.22 -12.38
N GLY A 105 4.29 6.96 -12.04
CA GLY A 105 4.82 5.81 -12.80
C GLY A 105 4.34 5.79 -14.25
N ALA A 106 3.04 6.01 -14.50
CA ALA A 106 2.46 6.06 -15.84
C ALA A 106 3.05 7.21 -16.69
N THR A 107 3.23 8.39 -16.11
CA THR A 107 3.85 9.54 -16.77
C THR A 107 5.33 9.29 -17.07
N ALA A 108 6.07 8.68 -16.14
CA ALA A 108 7.46 8.29 -16.36
C ALA A 108 7.59 7.26 -17.50
N ALA A 109 6.68 6.27 -17.56
CA ALA A 109 6.63 5.31 -18.66
C ALA A 109 6.33 5.98 -20.01
N ALA A 110 5.35 6.88 -20.06
CA ALA A 110 5.02 7.63 -21.27
C ALA A 110 6.12 8.59 -21.71
N LEU A 111 6.93 9.10 -20.76
CA LEU A 111 8.10 9.94 -21.07
C LEU A 111 9.15 9.14 -21.84
N VAL A 112 9.43 7.90 -21.42
CA VAL A 112 10.48 7.07 -22.02
C VAL A 112 10.06 6.30 -23.25
N ALA A 113 8.77 6.01 -23.42
CA ALA A 113 8.24 5.17 -24.49
C ALA A 113 8.76 5.54 -25.89
N ASP A 114 8.80 6.84 -26.22
CA ASP A 114 9.21 7.31 -27.54
C ASP A 114 10.58 8.02 -27.55
N ARG A 115 11.09 8.45 -26.38
CA ARG A 115 12.24 9.36 -26.27
C ARG A 115 13.45 8.78 -25.53
N GLY A 116 13.28 7.63 -24.88
CA GLY A 116 14.25 7.11 -23.90
C GLY A 116 14.34 7.97 -22.64
N SER A 117 15.15 7.53 -21.67
CA SER A 117 15.35 8.27 -20.42
C SER A 117 16.15 9.55 -20.62
N PRO A 118 15.72 10.70 -20.08
CA PRO A 118 16.48 11.95 -20.19
C PRO A 118 17.90 11.83 -19.61
N ALA A 119 18.90 12.37 -20.30
CA ALA A 119 20.31 12.20 -19.91
C ALA A 119 20.65 12.75 -18.52
N TRP A 120 19.93 13.79 -18.05
CA TRP A 120 20.13 14.37 -16.72
C TRP A 120 19.79 13.39 -15.59
N THR A 121 18.87 12.43 -15.81
CA THR A 121 18.46 11.45 -14.81
C THR A 121 19.61 10.52 -14.39
N ARG A 122 20.56 10.26 -15.30
CA ARG A 122 21.80 9.52 -15.00
C ARG A 122 22.63 10.20 -13.92
N ARG A 123 22.73 11.54 -13.95
CA ARG A 123 23.48 12.32 -12.95
C ARG A 123 22.70 12.45 -11.65
N ALA A 124 21.37 12.49 -11.73
CA ALA A 124 20.49 12.57 -10.56
C ALA A 124 20.33 11.22 -9.81
N THR A 125 20.66 10.09 -10.45
CA THR A 125 20.41 8.74 -9.89
C THR A 125 20.97 8.54 -8.48
N PRO A 126 22.24 8.91 -8.16
CA PRO A 126 22.77 8.71 -6.82
C PRO A 126 22.04 9.57 -5.77
N ALA A 127 21.74 10.82 -6.10
CA ALA A 127 21.00 11.72 -5.21
C ALA A 127 19.56 11.23 -4.98
N ALA A 128 18.90 10.74 -6.03
CA ALA A 128 17.56 10.16 -5.93
C ALA A 128 17.56 8.89 -5.05
N LEU A 129 18.58 8.02 -5.20
CA LEU A 129 18.73 6.85 -4.32
C LEU A 129 18.93 7.27 -2.86
N VAL A 130 19.83 8.21 -2.60
CA VAL A 130 20.08 8.73 -1.25
C VAL A 130 18.82 9.35 -0.66
N ALA A 131 18.07 10.12 -1.43
CA ALA A 131 16.82 10.73 -0.97
C ALA A 131 15.75 9.67 -0.62
N VAL A 132 15.61 8.62 -1.43
CA VAL A 132 14.69 7.50 -1.13
C VAL A 132 15.12 6.76 0.13
N LEU A 133 16.40 6.40 0.25
CA LEU A 133 16.93 5.71 1.44
C LEU A 133 16.82 6.59 2.70
N ALA A 134 17.09 7.88 2.58
CA ALA A 134 16.94 8.84 3.67
C ALA A 134 15.48 8.92 4.10
N ALA A 135 14.52 8.95 3.16
CA ALA A 135 13.10 8.92 3.50
C ALA A 135 12.71 7.64 4.25
N CYS A 136 13.23 6.46 3.85
CA CYS A 136 12.97 5.20 4.54
C CYS A 136 13.47 5.16 6.00
N VAL A 137 14.51 5.94 6.33
CA VAL A 137 15.10 5.97 7.67
C VAL A 137 14.56 7.14 8.51
N ALA A 138 14.33 8.29 7.87
CA ALA A 138 14.02 9.54 8.56
C ALA A 138 12.52 9.79 8.71
N PHE A 139 11.66 9.17 7.90
CA PHE A 139 10.22 9.32 8.09
C PHE A 139 9.80 8.57 9.35
N PRO A 140 9.13 9.23 10.31
CA PRO A 140 8.71 8.57 11.53
C PRO A 140 7.63 7.52 11.24
N THR A 141 7.59 6.49 12.07
CA THR A 141 6.56 5.43 11.99
C THR A 141 5.16 5.95 12.34
N VAL A 142 5.09 7.07 13.06
CA VAL A 142 3.86 7.74 13.47
C VAL A 142 3.97 9.23 13.13
N GLY A 143 3.00 9.75 12.37
CA GLY A 143 2.99 11.16 11.95
C GLY A 143 4.03 11.54 10.89
N GLY A 144 4.38 12.83 10.81
CA GLY A 144 5.39 13.33 9.86
C GLY A 144 4.95 13.30 8.38
N PRO A 145 5.91 13.38 7.43
CA PRO A 145 5.60 13.59 6.02
C PRO A 145 4.71 12.50 5.40
N ALA A 146 4.85 11.25 5.86
CA ALA A 146 4.07 10.14 5.35
C ALA A 146 2.57 10.29 5.66
N TYR A 147 2.24 10.69 6.89
CA TYR A 147 0.88 10.97 7.34
C TYR A 147 0.39 12.37 6.92
N GLY A 148 1.31 13.26 6.55
CA GLY A 148 1.00 14.56 5.93
C GLY A 148 0.70 14.48 4.43
N GLY A 149 0.54 13.28 3.85
CA GLY A 149 0.18 13.11 2.44
C GLY A 149 1.31 13.36 1.44
N TRP A 150 2.58 13.31 1.87
CA TRP A 150 3.73 13.61 1.00
C TRP A 150 4.33 12.40 0.26
N LEU A 151 3.79 11.20 0.45
CA LEU A 151 4.27 9.99 -0.25
C LEU A 151 4.12 10.05 -1.78
N PRO A 152 3.05 10.63 -2.37
CA PRO A 152 3.01 10.94 -3.79
C PRO A 152 4.18 11.82 -4.26
N ALA A 153 4.65 12.77 -3.45
CA ALA A 153 5.83 13.55 -3.80
C ALA A 153 7.11 12.68 -3.81
N LEU A 154 7.27 11.79 -2.83
CA LEU A 154 8.38 10.82 -2.81
C LEU A 154 8.37 9.89 -4.03
N SER A 155 7.20 9.56 -4.58
CA SER A 155 7.09 8.76 -5.80
C SER A 155 7.76 9.45 -7.02
N THR A 156 7.78 10.78 -7.07
CA THR A 156 8.47 11.52 -8.14
C THR A 156 9.99 11.37 -8.07
N VAL A 157 10.55 11.34 -6.87
CA VAL A 157 11.97 11.03 -6.64
C VAL A 157 12.28 9.59 -7.04
N THR A 158 11.38 8.66 -6.70
CA THR A 158 11.49 7.26 -7.10
C THR A 158 11.41 7.11 -8.63
N ALA A 159 10.56 7.88 -9.31
CA ALA A 159 10.52 7.90 -10.78
C ALA A 159 11.83 8.41 -11.38
N VAL A 160 12.44 9.47 -10.82
CA VAL A 160 13.76 9.95 -11.26
C VAL A 160 14.83 8.86 -11.08
N LEU A 161 14.81 8.15 -9.95
CA LEU A 161 15.69 7.00 -9.72
C LEU A 161 15.49 5.94 -10.82
N LEU A 162 14.25 5.49 -11.05
CA LEU A 162 13.92 4.46 -12.05
C LEU A 162 14.31 4.85 -13.47
N LEU A 163 14.10 6.12 -13.85
CA LEU A 163 14.52 6.67 -15.14
C LEU A 163 16.05 6.67 -15.27
N GLY A 164 16.75 7.04 -14.20
CA GLY A 164 18.20 7.00 -14.10
C GLY A 164 18.79 5.59 -14.22
N LEU A 165 18.10 4.58 -13.66
CA LEU A 165 18.47 3.17 -13.75
C LEU A 165 18.37 2.57 -15.16
N GLN A 166 17.76 3.28 -16.11
CA GLN A 166 17.80 2.89 -17.53
C GLN A 166 19.19 3.12 -18.14
N HIS A 167 20.03 3.96 -17.52
CA HIS A 167 21.39 4.22 -17.96
C HIS A 167 22.38 3.27 -17.27
N PRO A 168 23.45 2.81 -17.95
CA PRO A 168 24.52 2.09 -17.29
C PRO A 168 25.24 2.99 -16.27
N GLY A 169 25.46 2.45 -15.07
CA GLY A 169 26.11 3.19 -13.98
C GLY A 169 26.32 2.33 -12.72
N PRO A 170 27.06 2.85 -11.73
CA PRO A 170 27.38 2.13 -10.50
C PRO A 170 26.12 1.80 -9.68
N VAL A 171 25.16 2.74 -9.59
CA VAL A 171 23.89 2.54 -8.88
C VAL A 171 23.08 1.41 -9.50
N ARG A 172 22.94 1.40 -10.84
CA ARG A 172 22.30 0.30 -11.57
C ARG A 172 22.99 -1.02 -11.28
N ARG A 173 24.32 -1.07 -11.34
CA ARG A 173 25.10 -2.29 -11.07
C ARG A 173 24.86 -2.81 -9.64
N ALA A 174 24.88 -1.93 -8.65
CA ALA A 174 24.63 -2.27 -7.26
C ALA A 174 23.21 -2.82 -7.04
N LEU A 175 22.19 -2.18 -7.64
CA LEU A 175 20.80 -2.62 -7.53
C LEU A 175 20.46 -3.84 -8.41
N SER A 176 21.33 -4.22 -9.35
CA SER A 176 21.15 -5.37 -10.24
C SER A 176 21.80 -6.66 -9.72
N VAL A 177 22.30 -6.68 -8.48
CA VAL A 177 22.84 -7.90 -7.87
C VAL A 177 21.71 -8.93 -7.71
N ARG A 178 22.05 -10.21 -7.95
CA ARG A 178 21.08 -11.30 -8.01
C ARG A 178 20.12 -11.37 -6.80
N PRO A 179 20.57 -11.20 -5.54
CA PRO A 179 19.66 -11.25 -4.39
C PRO A 179 18.58 -10.16 -4.44
N LEU A 180 18.93 -8.93 -4.79
CA LEU A 180 17.97 -7.83 -4.87
C LEU A 180 16.97 -8.03 -6.00
N VAL A 181 17.45 -8.47 -7.17
CA VAL A 181 16.58 -8.79 -8.31
C VAL A 181 15.65 -9.97 -7.98
N ALA A 182 16.15 -11.00 -7.31
CA ALA A 182 15.36 -12.15 -6.90
C ALA A 182 14.27 -11.76 -5.87
N LEU A 183 14.60 -10.90 -4.90
CA LEU A 183 13.63 -10.35 -3.97
C LEU A 183 12.56 -9.52 -4.69
N GLY A 184 12.97 -8.68 -5.64
CA GLY A 184 12.05 -7.92 -6.49
C GLY A 184 11.11 -8.80 -7.33
N ALA A 185 11.57 -9.98 -7.75
CA ALA A 185 10.75 -10.91 -8.52
C ALA A 185 9.62 -11.57 -7.70
N ILE A 186 9.76 -11.64 -6.37
CA ILE A 186 8.79 -12.23 -5.44
C ILE A 186 8.13 -11.18 -4.53
N SER A 187 8.37 -9.88 -4.77
CA SER A 187 7.95 -8.79 -3.88
C SER A 187 6.45 -8.74 -3.65
N TYR A 188 5.65 -9.11 -4.64
CA TYR A 188 4.20 -9.23 -4.52
C TYR A 188 3.80 -10.30 -3.48
N GLY A 189 4.38 -11.50 -3.55
CA GLY A 189 4.14 -12.55 -2.56
C GLY A 189 4.62 -12.15 -1.16
N VAL A 190 5.80 -11.51 -1.07
CA VAL A 190 6.30 -10.98 0.20
C VAL A 190 5.29 -9.98 0.80
N TYR A 191 4.79 -9.04 -0.01
CA TYR A 191 3.77 -8.09 0.41
C TYR A 191 2.49 -8.80 0.88
N LEU A 192 2.03 -9.82 0.16
CA LEU A 192 0.80 -10.53 0.49
C LEU A 192 0.88 -11.25 1.84
N PHE A 193 1.99 -11.95 2.09
CA PHE A 193 2.09 -12.89 3.22
C PHE A 193 2.77 -12.32 4.46
N HIS A 194 3.58 -11.26 4.36
CA HIS A 194 4.34 -10.77 5.51
C HIS A 194 3.42 -10.37 6.68
N TRP A 195 2.35 -9.60 6.44
CA TRP A 195 1.50 -9.10 7.52
C TRP A 195 0.74 -10.21 8.26
N PRO A 196 0.03 -11.14 7.60
CA PRO A 196 -0.58 -12.29 8.28
C PRO A 196 0.42 -13.10 9.10
N ILE A 197 1.63 -13.31 8.56
CA ILE A 197 2.69 -14.04 9.27
C ILE A 197 3.13 -13.25 10.51
N PHE A 198 3.32 -11.94 10.42
CA PHE A 198 3.73 -11.11 11.54
C PHE A 198 2.67 -11.04 12.64
N VAL A 199 1.39 -11.09 12.27
CA VAL A 199 0.26 -11.13 13.21
C VAL A 199 0.13 -12.51 13.89
N VAL A 200 0.23 -13.60 13.12
CA VAL A 200 0.02 -14.96 13.64
C VAL A 200 1.24 -15.53 14.37
N VAL A 201 2.44 -15.16 13.95
CA VAL A 201 3.70 -15.60 14.56
C VAL A 201 4.10 -14.56 15.59
N ASP A 202 3.54 -14.66 16.79
CA ASP A 202 3.76 -13.74 17.91
C ASP A 202 4.71 -14.32 18.97
N GLU A 203 5.15 -13.46 19.89
CA GLU A 203 6.03 -13.84 20.99
C GLU A 203 5.38 -14.84 21.96
N ALA A 204 4.08 -14.70 22.21
CA ALA A 204 3.35 -15.59 23.12
C ALA A 204 3.33 -17.05 22.62
N ARG A 205 3.30 -17.26 21.31
CA ARG A 205 3.31 -18.59 20.68
C ARG A 205 4.69 -19.22 20.58
N LEU A 206 5.72 -18.41 20.32
CA LEU A 206 7.09 -18.90 20.10
C LEU A 206 7.97 -18.87 21.36
N GLY A 207 7.55 -18.15 22.40
CA GLY A 207 8.34 -17.96 23.62
C GLY A 207 9.67 -17.22 23.40
N THR A 208 9.82 -16.56 22.24
CA THR A 208 11.03 -15.80 21.88
C THR A 208 10.63 -14.52 21.17
N GLY A 209 11.22 -13.40 21.60
CA GLY A 209 10.99 -12.07 21.05
C GLY A 209 12.18 -11.52 20.28
N GLY A 210 12.14 -10.22 20.02
CA GLY A 210 13.27 -9.46 19.45
C GLY A 210 13.77 -9.95 18.09
N ALA A 211 15.09 -9.96 17.91
CA ALA A 211 15.73 -10.24 16.62
C ALA A 211 15.48 -11.68 16.11
N VAL A 212 15.34 -12.64 17.02
CA VAL A 212 15.05 -14.04 16.66
C VAL A 212 13.65 -14.16 16.06
N LEU A 213 12.65 -13.59 16.74
CA LEU A 213 11.27 -13.55 16.25
C LEU A 213 11.18 -12.86 14.89
N PHE A 214 11.85 -11.72 14.72
CA PHE A 214 11.91 -11.02 13.44
C PHE A 214 12.53 -11.88 12.33
N ALA A 215 13.66 -12.53 12.60
CA ALA A 215 14.32 -13.41 11.64
C ALA A 215 13.44 -14.60 11.23
N VAL A 216 12.72 -15.22 12.18
CA VAL A 216 11.76 -16.30 11.93
C VAL A 216 10.61 -15.81 11.04
N ARG A 217 10.01 -14.66 11.36
CA ARG A 217 8.91 -14.06 10.56
C ARG A 217 9.35 -13.75 9.13
N VAL A 218 10.55 -13.18 8.95
CA VAL A 218 11.12 -12.91 7.63
C VAL A 218 11.39 -14.20 6.86
N ALA A 219 11.98 -15.21 7.51
CA ALA A 219 12.26 -16.50 6.88
C ALA A 219 10.98 -17.20 6.42
N LEU A 220 9.95 -17.23 7.26
CA LEU A 220 8.63 -17.78 6.92
C LEU A 220 7.98 -17.01 5.76
N THR A 221 8.02 -15.68 5.79
CA THR A 221 7.50 -14.84 4.71
C THR A 221 8.18 -15.14 3.38
N LEU A 222 9.52 -15.22 3.35
CA LEU A 222 10.27 -15.54 2.15
C LEU A 222 9.98 -16.96 1.67
N ALA A 223 9.90 -17.94 2.57
CA ALA A 223 9.58 -19.32 2.21
C ALA A 223 8.20 -19.43 1.54
N VAL A 224 7.18 -18.83 2.14
CA VAL A 224 5.80 -18.82 1.59
C VAL A 224 5.74 -18.04 0.28
N ALA A 225 6.38 -16.87 0.20
CA ALA A 225 6.42 -16.07 -1.02
C ALA A 225 7.13 -16.81 -2.18
N ILE A 226 8.25 -17.50 -1.91
CA ILE A 226 8.96 -18.30 -2.91
C ILE A 226 8.11 -19.50 -3.36
N ALA A 227 7.44 -20.17 -2.42
CA ALA A 227 6.54 -21.27 -2.74
C ALA A 227 5.37 -20.80 -3.61
N SER A 228 4.69 -19.72 -3.23
CA SER A 228 3.64 -19.08 -4.03
C SER A 228 4.14 -18.71 -5.43
N TYR A 229 5.30 -18.06 -5.51
CA TYR A 229 5.88 -17.63 -6.77
C TYR A 229 6.15 -18.81 -7.73
N ARG A 230 6.71 -19.90 -7.22
CA ARG A 230 7.06 -21.08 -8.04
C ARG A 230 5.87 -21.98 -8.36
N LEU A 231 4.95 -22.16 -7.41
CA LEU A 231 3.88 -23.15 -7.51
C LEU A 231 2.57 -22.55 -8.04
N VAL A 232 2.36 -21.25 -7.91
CA VAL A 232 1.11 -20.58 -8.32
C VAL A 232 1.40 -19.52 -9.39
N GLU A 233 2.24 -18.53 -9.08
CA GLU A 233 2.40 -17.38 -9.97
C GLU A 233 3.10 -17.74 -11.29
N GLN A 234 4.22 -18.48 -11.25
CA GLN A 234 4.93 -18.87 -12.46
C GLN A 234 4.11 -19.76 -13.40
N PRO A 235 3.41 -20.80 -12.92
CA PRO A 235 2.50 -21.58 -13.77
C PRO A 235 1.45 -20.70 -14.44
N VAL A 236 0.79 -19.81 -13.69
CA VAL A 236 -0.22 -18.90 -14.23
C VAL A 236 0.37 -17.93 -15.26
N ARG A 237 1.55 -17.35 -14.98
CA ARG A 237 2.24 -16.43 -15.91
C ARG A 237 2.66 -17.10 -17.23
N ARG A 238 2.93 -18.40 -17.22
CA ARG A 238 3.29 -19.17 -18.43
C ARG A 238 2.08 -19.51 -19.29
N LEU A 239 0.85 -19.36 -18.78
CA LEU A 239 -0.36 -19.50 -19.58
C LEU A 239 -0.48 -18.30 -20.53
N ARG A 240 -0.07 -18.46 -21.80
CA ARG A 240 -0.10 -17.42 -22.86
C ARG A 240 -1.50 -16.82 -23.09
N THR A 241 -2.52 -17.62 -22.83
CA THR A 241 -3.91 -17.23 -22.69
C THR A 241 -4.42 -18.00 -21.49
N ALA A 242 -5.02 -17.34 -20.50
CA ALA A 242 -5.76 -18.08 -19.50
C ALA A 242 -6.91 -18.75 -20.27
N PRO A 243 -6.94 -20.09 -20.40
CA PRO A 243 -8.07 -20.73 -21.05
C PRO A 243 -9.32 -20.33 -20.26
N ARG A 244 -10.44 -20.05 -20.94
CA ARG A 244 -11.73 -19.71 -20.30
C ARG A 244 -12.00 -20.46 -18.97
N PRO A 245 -11.73 -21.78 -18.83
CA PRO A 245 -11.86 -22.48 -17.56
C PRO A 245 -10.97 -21.97 -16.42
N THR A 246 -9.75 -21.48 -16.66
CA THR A 246 -8.89 -20.88 -15.61
C THR A 246 -9.44 -19.54 -15.13
N LEU A 247 -10.00 -18.72 -16.05
CA LEU A 247 -10.68 -17.48 -15.68
C LEU A 247 -11.97 -17.77 -14.89
N ILE A 248 -12.75 -18.77 -15.33
CA ILE A 248 -13.97 -19.20 -14.65
C ILE A 248 -13.64 -19.83 -13.29
N ALA A 249 -12.57 -20.62 -13.18
CA ALA A 249 -12.12 -21.21 -11.92
C ALA A 249 -11.57 -20.13 -10.96
N GLY A 250 -10.83 -19.15 -11.47
CA GLY A 250 -10.38 -17.99 -10.68
C GLY A 250 -11.56 -17.17 -10.16
N LEU A 251 -12.50 -16.81 -11.04
CA LEU A 251 -13.73 -16.11 -10.66
C LEU A 251 -14.60 -16.94 -9.72
N GLY A 252 -14.69 -18.25 -9.94
CA GLY A 252 -15.42 -19.20 -9.11
C GLY A 252 -14.80 -19.35 -7.73
N LEU A 253 -13.48 -19.38 -7.63
CA LEU A 253 -12.75 -19.41 -6.36
C LEU A 253 -12.91 -18.08 -5.61
N THR A 254 -12.80 -16.94 -6.30
CA THR A 254 -13.06 -15.63 -5.69
C THR A 254 -14.50 -15.53 -5.21
N ALA A 255 -15.48 -15.94 -6.01
CA ALA A 255 -16.89 -15.96 -5.64
C ALA A 255 -17.16 -16.93 -4.48
N ALA A 256 -16.49 -18.10 -4.46
CA ALA A 256 -16.59 -19.07 -3.38
C ALA A 256 -15.94 -18.55 -2.09
N CYS A 257 -14.80 -17.86 -2.15
CA CYS A 257 -14.21 -17.20 -0.99
C CYS A 257 -15.11 -16.08 -0.46
N VAL A 258 -15.70 -15.27 -1.33
CA VAL A 258 -16.67 -14.22 -0.94
C VAL A 258 -17.92 -14.83 -0.34
N ALA A 259 -18.47 -15.88 -0.96
CA ALA A 259 -19.64 -16.59 -0.44
C ALA A 259 -19.32 -17.29 0.87
N LEU A 260 -18.14 -17.90 1.01
CA LEU A 260 -17.67 -18.50 2.26
C LEU A 260 -17.55 -17.43 3.34
N VAL A 261 -16.95 -16.28 3.07
CA VAL A 261 -16.89 -15.16 4.03
C VAL A 261 -18.28 -14.62 4.37
N ALA A 262 -19.22 -14.61 3.43
CA ALA A 262 -20.59 -14.16 3.66
C ALA A 262 -21.46 -15.18 4.42
N VAL A 263 -21.15 -16.48 4.31
CA VAL A 263 -21.92 -17.60 4.86
C VAL A 263 -21.31 -18.17 6.13
N VAL A 264 -20.00 -17.97 6.37
CA VAL A 264 -19.38 -18.19 7.68
C VAL A 264 -20.22 -17.38 8.66
N PRO A 265 -20.98 -18.05 9.55
CA PRO A 265 -21.71 -17.34 10.58
C PRO A 265 -20.66 -16.50 11.29
N ARG A 266 -21.00 -15.25 11.62
CA ARG A 266 -20.22 -14.49 12.60
C ARG A 266 -20.40 -15.20 13.94
N THR A 267 -19.86 -16.41 14.06
CA THR A 267 -19.72 -17.11 15.32
C THR A 267 -18.92 -16.16 16.16
N GLY A 268 -19.50 -15.73 17.27
CA GLY A 268 -18.87 -14.90 18.28
C GLY A 268 -17.69 -15.61 18.96
N THR A 269 -16.72 -16.09 18.19
CA THR A 269 -15.33 -15.92 18.56
C THR A 269 -15.01 -14.45 18.34
N THR A 270 -15.66 -13.59 19.13
CA THR A 270 -15.00 -12.41 19.66
C THR A 270 -13.67 -12.92 20.18
N ILE A 271 -12.59 -12.65 19.45
CA ILE A 271 -11.34 -12.42 20.15
C ILE A 271 -11.72 -11.27 21.08
N ASP A 272 -11.74 -11.55 22.37
CA ASP A 272 -12.28 -10.66 23.38
C ASP A 272 -11.65 -9.27 23.24
N THR A 273 -12.39 -8.35 22.63
CA THR A 273 -12.04 -6.94 22.49
C THR A 273 -12.56 -6.12 23.67
N ALA A 274 -13.21 -6.76 24.63
CA ALA A 274 -13.70 -6.14 25.84
C ALA A 274 -12.79 -6.56 27.00
N GLY A 275 -11.74 -5.77 27.24
CA GLY A 275 -11.21 -5.65 28.60
C GLY A 275 -12.33 -5.05 29.45
N ASP A 276 -13.09 -5.91 30.13
CA ASP A 276 -14.27 -5.59 30.92
C ASP A 276 -13.92 -4.92 32.28
N ASP A 277 -12.98 -3.98 32.28
CA ASP A 277 -12.55 -3.22 33.47
C ASP A 277 -12.60 -1.69 33.28
N ALA A 278 -13.19 -1.18 32.19
CA ALA A 278 -13.39 0.27 31.98
C ALA A 278 -14.84 0.74 32.23
N ALA A 279 -15.73 -0.13 32.73
CA ALA A 279 -17.07 0.24 33.18
C ALA A 279 -17.11 0.86 34.60
N GLY A 280 -15.96 1.30 35.14
CA GLY A 280 -15.83 1.91 36.46
C GLY A 280 -15.89 3.45 36.51
N ALA A 281 -15.99 4.13 35.36
CA ALA A 281 -16.03 5.59 35.31
C ALA A 281 -17.21 6.11 34.49
N ALA A 282 -18.41 5.59 34.75
CA ALA A 282 -19.63 6.31 34.42
C ALA A 282 -19.65 7.60 35.25
N ILE A 283 -19.66 8.73 34.53
CA ILE A 283 -19.95 10.06 35.05
C ILE A 283 -21.27 9.97 35.84
N ARG A 284 -21.20 10.06 37.18
CA ARG A 284 -22.38 10.28 38.03
C ARG A 284 -22.93 11.66 37.70
N THR A 285 -24.09 11.72 37.08
CA THR A 285 -24.80 12.97 36.77
C THR A 285 -25.76 13.43 37.87
N ASP A 286 -25.63 12.92 39.10
CA ASP A 286 -26.61 13.13 40.18
C ASP A 286 -26.05 13.82 41.44
N ASP A 287 -25.10 14.74 41.31
CA ASP A 287 -24.73 15.62 42.42
C ASP A 287 -25.34 17.03 42.22
N PRO A 288 -26.20 17.52 43.13
CA PRO A 288 -26.78 18.85 43.02
C PRO A 288 -25.72 19.93 43.27
N VAL A 289 -25.63 20.88 42.35
CA VAL A 289 -24.76 22.06 42.45
C VAL A 289 -25.14 22.89 43.68
N GLY A 290 -24.28 22.89 44.70
CA GLY A 290 -24.39 23.79 45.85
C GLY A 290 -24.02 25.24 45.48
N PRO A 291 -24.64 26.26 46.10
CA PRO A 291 -24.41 27.66 45.73
C PRO A 291 -23.02 28.14 46.16
N LEU A 292 -22.36 28.88 45.27
CA LEU A 292 -21.08 29.55 45.52
C LEU A 292 -21.23 30.65 46.58
N THR A 293 -20.65 30.45 47.75
CA THR A 293 -20.44 31.54 48.72
C THR A 293 -19.18 32.32 48.35
N VAL A 294 -19.36 33.57 47.97
CA VAL A 294 -18.31 34.57 47.80
C VAL A 294 -17.94 35.11 49.18
N ALA A 295 -16.66 35.05 49.54
CA ALA A 295 -16.02 35.87 50.56
C ALA A 295 -14.59 36.18 50.10
#